data_AF-A0AAD8UXI6-F1
#
_entry.id   AF-A0AAD8UXI6-F1
#
_cell.length_a   1.000
_cell.length_b   1.000
_cell.length_c   1.000
_cell.angle_alpha   90.00
_cell.angle_beta   90.00
_cell.angle_gamma   90.00
#
_symmetry.space_group_name_H-M   'P 1'
#
loop_
_entity.id
_entity.type
_entity.pdbx_description
1 polymer ?
#
loop_
_entity_poly.entity_id
_entity_poly.type
_entity_poly.pdbx_seq_one_letter_code
_entity_poly.pdbx_strand_id
1 'polypeptide(L)'
;MPDRLPPLGEINPNITPPLRKKMGKKSTPIINRRYTPKKPIQRVERSYSRQKKTEVLTYLEHHRYPLNPSGQQQNLRQQRPRANDTPLDLANGLRRLTFPEAAARFKIPVTTISSWY
;
A
#
# COMPACT_ATOMS: atom_id res chain seq x y z
N MET A 1 66.27 -16.54 -5.04
CA MET A 1 65.20 -16.61 -6.05
C MET A 1 64.39 -15.33 -5.98
N PRO A 2 64.40 -14.46 -7.00
CA PRO A 2 63.67 -13.20 -6.97
C PRO A 2 62.25 -13.38 -7.53
N ASP A 3 61.23 -13.09 -6.73
CA ASP A 3 59.86 -12.94 -7.21
C ASP A 3 59.70 -11.55 -7.84
N ARG A 4 59.49 -11.54 -9.17
CA ARG A 4 59.13 -10.36 -9.97
C ARG A 4 57.70 -9.94 -9.65
N LEU A 5 57.51 -8.67 -9.30
CA LEU A 5 56.20 -8.02 -9.38
C LEU A 5 55.71 -8.00 -10.84
N PRO A 6 54.40 -8.17 -11.12
CA PRO A 6 53.87 -7.98 -12.46
C PRO A 6 53.98 -6.50 -12.86
N PRO A 7 54.20 -6.18 -14.15
CA PRO A 7 54.27 -4.80 -14.60
C PRO A 7 52.90 -4.13 -14.42
N LEU A 8 52.90 -2.89 -13.92
CA LEU A 8 51.74 -2.00 -14.01
C LEU A 8 51.39 -1.85 -15.49
N GLY A 9 50.18 -2.28 -15.86
CA GLY A 9 49.70 -2.23 -17.24
C GLY A 9 49.83 -0.84 -17.84
N GLU A 10 50.28 -0.81 -19.11
CA GLU A 10 50.43 0.41 -19.90
C GLU A 10 49.10 1.16 -20.00
N ILE A 11 49.08 2.39 -19.52
CA ILE A 11 47.92 3.27 -19.61
C ILE A 11 47.80 3.71 -21.08
N ASN A 12 46.93 3.04 -21.83
CA ASN A 12 46.62 3.40 -23.22
C ASN A 12 46.22 4.89 -23.30
N PRO A 13 46.95 5.74 -24.04
CA PRO A 13 46.63 7.17 -24.13
C PRO A 13 45.35 7.46 -24.95
N ASN A 14 44.73 6.42 -25.53
CA ASN A 14 43.57 6.56 -26.42
C ASN A 14 42.20 6.44 -25.71
N ILE A 15 42.15 6.62 -24.39
CA ILE A 15 40.89 6.68 -23.66
C ILE A 15 40.39 8.12 -23.70
N THR A 16 39.58 8.43 -24.71
CA THR A 16 38.87 9.72 -24.77
C THR A 16 37.90 9.79 -23.59
N PRO A 17 37.94 10.85 -22.76
CA PRO A 17 36.99 11.00 -21.67
C PRO A 17 35.56 11.08 -22.24
N PRO A 18 34.56 10.49 -21.55
CA PRO A 18 33.19 10.50 -22.04
C PRO A 18 32.71 11.94 -22.24
N LEU A 19 32.21 12.22 -23.45
CA LEU A 19 31.72 13.53 -23.85
C LEU A 19 30.68 14.03 -22.83
N ARG A 20 31.02 15.09 -22.10
CA ARG A 20 30.14 15.66 -21.07
C ARG A 20 28.80 16.03 -21.71
N LYS A 21 27.71 15.55 -21.10
CA LYS A 21 26.36 15.90 -21.53
C LYS A 21 26.19 17.41 -21.46
N LYS A 22 25.57 18.00 -22.49
CA LYS A 22 25.28 19.44 -22.51
C LYS A 22 24.46 19.79 -21.27
N MET A 23 24.89 20.85 -20.59
CA MET A 23 24.24 21.32 -19.37
C MET A 23 22.79 21.72 -19.71
N GLY A 24 21.85 21.29 -18.87
CA GLY A 24 20.44 21.62 -19.06
C GLY A 24 20.18 23.13 -19.03
N LYS A 25 18.96 23.53 -19.41
CA LYS A 25 18.56 24.94 -19.39
C LYS A 25 18.73 25.50 -17.96
N LYS A 26 19.36 26.66 -17.85
CA LYS A 26 19.53 27.35 -16.56
C LYS A 26 18.15 27.62 -15.95
N SER A 27 18.02 27.47 -14.63
CA SER A 27 16.78 27.78 -13.93
C SER A 27 16.39 29.23 -14.17
N THR A 28 15.10 29.50 -14.40
CA THR A 28 14.60 30.88 -14.47
C THR A 28 14.82 31.57 -13.12
N PRO A 29 15.38 32.80 -13.12
CA PRO A 29 15.58 33.57 -11.88
C PRO A 29 14.22 33.89 -11.27
N ILE A 30 14.19 34.10 -9.95
CA ILE A 30 12.94 34.25 -9.18
C ILE A 30 12.04 35.36 -9.72
N ILE A 31 12.65 36.46 -10.18
CA ILE A 31 11.98 37.64 -10.75
C ILE A 31 11.22 37.29 -12.04
N ASN A 32 11.74 36.33 -12.83
CA ASN A 32 11.17 35.96 -14.12
C ASN A 32 10.27 34.71 -14.05
N ARG A 33 10.00 34.17 -12.85
CA ARG A 33 9.12 33.01 -12.68
C ARG A 33 7.67 33.47 -12.68
N ARG A 34 6.89 32.99 -13.64
CA ARG A 34 5.43 33.19 -13.64
C ARG A 34 4.78 32.28 -12.59
N TYR A 35 4.19 32.87 -11.55
CA TYR A 35 3.38 32.12 -10.60
C TYR A 35 2.07 31.66 -11.23
N THR A 36 1.73 30.39 -11.05
CA THR A 36 0.42 29.84 -11.42
C THR A 36 -0.22 29.26 -10.16
N PRO A 37 -1.37 29.79 -9.70
CA PRO A 37 -2.03 29.25 -8.52
C PRO A 37 -2.49 27.83 -8.80
N LYS A 38 -2.32 26.95 -7.80
CA LYS A 38 -2.86 25.58 -7.88
C LYS A 38 -4.38 25.63 -7.84
N LYS A 39 -5.02 24.75 -8.59
CA LYS A 39 -6.47 24.53 -8.49
C LYS A 39 -6.82 24.06 -7.06
N PRO A 40 -7.98 24.45 -6.52
CA PRO A 40 -8.44 23.95 -5.23
C PRO A 40 -8.55 22.42 -5.27
N ILE A 41 -8.11 21.77 -4.20
CA ILE A 41 -8.20 20.32 -4.07
C ILE A 41 -9.67 19.95 -3.86
N GLN A 42 -10.29 19.36 -4.87
CA GLN A 42 -11.62 18.77 -4.74
C GLN A 42 -11.46 17.33 -4.23
N ARG A 43 -12.04 17.02 -3.07
CA ARG A 43 -12.14 15.65 -2.57
C ARG A 43 -13.42 15.03 -3.09
N VAL A 44 -13.35 13.78 -3.54
CA VAL A 44 -14.55 12.99 -3.84
C VAL A 44 -15.16 12.57 -2.51
N GLU A 45 -16.20 13.26 -2.07
CA GLU A 45 -16.98 12.85 -0.90
C GLU A 45 -17.88 11.68 -1.31
N ARG A 46 -17.65 10.51 -0.71
CA ARG A 46 -18.54 9.36 -0.85
C ARG A 46 -19.50 9.37 0.33
N SER A 47 -20.69 9.93 0.15
CA SER A 47 -21.78 9.76 1.09
C SER A 47 -22.44 8.39 0.84
N TYR A 48 -22.51 7.56 1.89
CA TYR A 48 -23.25 6.30 1.84
C TYR A 48 -24.62 6.52 2.51
N SER A 49 -25.68 5.95 1.93
CA SER A 49 -27.01 6.05 2.52
C SER A 49 -27.06 5.37 3.88
N ARG A 50 -27.98 5.82 4.75
CA ARG A 50 -28.23 5.17 6.05
C ARG A 50 -28.58 3.69 5.89
N GLN A 51 -29.36 3.35 4.86
CA GLN A 51 -29.71 1.97 4.50
C GLN A 51 -28.47 1.11 4.22
N LYS A 52 -27.49 1.66 3.51
CA LYS A 52 -26.25 0.95 3.21
C LYS A 52 -25.39 0.73 4.46
N LYS A 53 -25.39 1.69 5.39
CA LYS A 53 -24.76 1.50 6.71
C LYS A 53 -25.44 0.38 7.50
N THR A 54 -26.78 0.37 7.56
CA THR A 54 -27.51 -0.69 8.27
C THR A 54 -27.26 -2.06 7.67
N GLU A 55 -27.27 -2.18 6.33
CA GLU A 55 -26.95 -3.44 5.65
C GLU A 55 -25.56 -3.98 6.02
N VAL A 56 -24.55 -3.11 6.06
CA VAL A 56 -23.17 -3.51 6.43
C VAL A 56 -23.11 -3.99 7.88
N LEU A 57 -23.76 -3.28 8.80
CA LEU A 57 -23.75 -3.65 10.22
C LEU A 57 -24.46 -5.00 10.44
N THR A 58 -25.64 -5.17 9.85
CA THR A 58 -26.40 -6.43 9.87
C THR A 58 -25.59 -7.58 9.24
N TYR A 59 -24.86 -7.30 8.16
CA TYR A 59 -23.99 -8.28 7.51
C TYR A 59 -22.87 -8.74 8.45
N LEU A 60 -22.16 -7.82 9.09
CA LEU A 60 -21.08 -8.12 10.03
C LEU A 60 -21.56 -8.89 11.27
N GLU A 61 -22.78 -8.61 11.73
CA GLU A 61 -23.32 -9.23 12.94
C GLU A 61 -23.78 -10.68 12.71
N HIS A 62 -24.53 -10.91 11.64
CA HIS A 62 -25.25 -12.16 11.42
C HIS A 62 -24.57 -13.13 10.46
N HIS A 63 -23.71 -12.67 9.56
CA HIS A 63 -23.03 -13.61 8.66
C HIS A 63 -21.95 -14.38 9.43
N ARG A 64 -22.01 -15.71 9.34
CA ARG A 64 -21.10 -16.65 10.01
C ARG A 64 -20.72 -17.74 9.02
N TYR A 65 -19.44 -18.11 8.96
CA TYR A 65 -18.95 -19.21 8.12
C TYR A 65 -18.29 -20.30 8.95
N PRO A 66 -18.46 -21.59 8.58
CA PRO A 66 -17.76 -22.69 9.23
C PRO A 66 -16.24 -22.53 9.04
N LEU A 67 -15.50 -22.69 10.13
CA LEU A 67 -14.05 -22.72 10.08
C LEU A 67 -13.64 -24.04 9.40
N ASN A 68 -13.28 -24.00 8.13
CA ASN A 68 -12.78 -25.20 7.45
C ASN A 68 -11.52 -25.72 8.18
N PRO A 69 -11.53 -26.96 8.71
CA PRO A 69 -10.37 -27.50 9.44
C PRO A 69 -9.18 -27.83 8.52
N SER A 70 -9.39 -27.88 7.20
CA SER A 70 -8.37 -28.23 6.20
C SER A 70 -7.60 -27.00 5.70
N GLY A 71 -6.49 -26.69 6.37
CA GLY A 71 -5.31 -26.11 5.70
C GLY A 71 -5.19 -24.59 5.58
N GLN A 72 -6.21 -23.79 5.88
CA GLN A 72 -6.11 -22.31 5.80
C GLN A 72 -5.49 -21.64 7.05
N GLN A 73 -4.93 -22.43 7.99
CA GLN A 73 -4.23 -21.89 9.16
C GLN A 73 -2.85 -21.29 8.85
N GLN A 74 -2.33 -21.51 7.64
CA GLN A 74 -0.93 -21.20 7.31
C GLN A 74 -0.61 -19.69 7.22
N ASN A 75 -1.63 -18.82 7.17
CA ASN A 75 -1.44 -17.36 7.19
C ASN A 75 -1.94 -16.65 8.46
N LEU A 76 -2.51 -17.36 9.45
CA LEU A 76 -2.93 -16.73 10.72
C LEU A 76 -1.74 -16.39 11.63
N ARG A 77 -0.59 -17.05 11.48
CA ARG A 77 0.63 -16.72 12.22
C ARG A 77 1.31 -15.42 11.74
N GLN A 78 1.04 -14.99 10.50
CA GLN A 78 1.56 -13.74 9.95
C GLN A 78 0.56 -12.58 10.08
N GLN A 79 -0.74 -12.88 10.20
CA GLN A 79 -1.73 -11.88 10.57
C GLN A 79 -1.69 -11.72 12.10
N ARG A 80 -0.81 -10.83 12.57
CA ARG A 80 -1.00 -10.23 13.90
C ARG A 80 -2.47 -9.79 13.97
N PRO A 81 -3.23 -10.14 15.01
CA PRO A 81 -4.57 -9.62 15.18
C PRO A 81 -4.46 -8.11 15.07
N ARG A 82 -4.96 -7.54 13.97
CA ARG A 82 -5.10 -6.09 13.90
C ARG A 82 -6.13 -5.76 14.97
N ALA A 83 -5.99 -4.60 15.60
CA ALA A 83 -6.96 -4.12 16.60
C ALA A 83 -8.43 -4.11 16.11
N ASN A 84 -8.64 -4.33 14.81
CA ASN A 84 -9.91 -4.29 14.10
C ASN A 84 -10.45 -5.69 13.73
N ASP A 85 -9.75 -6.78 14.07
CA ASP A 85 -10.24 -8.12 13.79
C ASP A 85 -11.23 -8.54 14.88
N THR A 86 -12.48 -8.84 14.48
CA THR A 86 -13.54 -9.24 15.40
C THR A 86 -13.19 -10.60 16.04
N PRO A 87 -13.39 -10.78 17.37
CA PRO A 87 -13.01 -12.01 18.05
C PRO A 87 -13.66 -13.25 17.40
N LEU A 88 -12.86 -14.32 17.27
CA LEU A 88 -13.35 -15.63 16.85
C LEU A 88 -14.33 -16.17 17.89
N ASP A 89 -15.50 -16.59 17.44
CA ASP A 89 -16.51 -17.24 18.28
C ASP A 89 -16.16 -18.72 18.43
N LEU A 90 -15.19 -19.01 19.30
CA LEU A 90 -14.63 -20.35 19.49
C LEU A 90 -15.68 -21.39 19.92
N ALA A 91 -16.79 -20.94 20.50
CA ALA A 91 -17.87 -21.80 20.99
C ALA A 91 -18.62 -22.53 19.86
N ASN A 92 -18.72 -21.92 18.67
CA ASN A 92 -19.59 -22.42 17.60
C ASN A 92 -18.83 -23.00 16.40
N GLY A 93 -17.50 -22.99 16.40
CA GLY A 93 -16.70 -23.36 15.22
C GLY A 93 -16.97 -22.47 13.99
N LEU A 94 -17.64 -21.34 14.20
CA LEU A 94 -18.08 -20.40 13.18
C LEU A 94 -17.30 -19.09 13.31
N ARG A 95 -16.70 -18.65 12.22
CA ARG A 95 -15.99 -17.37 12.16
C ARG A 95 -16.93 -16.22 11.81
N ARG A 96 -16.76 -15.08 12.49
CA ARG A 96 -17.33 -13.78 12.11
C ARG A 96 -16.65 -13.23 10.87
N LEU A 97 -17.42 -12.57 10.00
CA LEU A 97 -16.83 -11.90 8.84
C LEU A 97 -15.97 -10.73 9.28
N THR A 98 -14.90 -10.52 8.52
CA THR A 98 -13.94 -9.46 8.77
C THR A 98 -14.29 -8.19 7.99
N PHE A 99 -13.85 -7.03 8.48
CA PHE A 99 -14.02 -5.76 7.76
C PHE A 99 -13.52 -5.76 6.31
N PRO A 100 -12.39 -6.39 5.94
CA PRO A 100 -11.99 -6.53 4.53
C PRO A 100 -12.98 -7.33 3.68
N GLU A 101 -13.66 -8.35 4.24
CA GLU A 101 -14.68 -9.11 3.51
C GLU A 101 -15.94 -8.27 3.28
N ALA A 102 -16.38 -7.53 4.29
CA ALA A 102 -17.48 -6.57 4.15
C ALA A 102 -17.12 -5.46 3.14
N ALA A 103 -15.88 -4.96 3.16
CA ALA A 103 -15.38 -3.98 2.20
C ALA A 103 -15.44 -4.50 0.76
N ALA A 104 -15.00 -5.74 0.54
CA ALA A 104 -15.06 -6.40 -0.76
C ALA A 104 -16.51 -6.59 -1.25
N ARG A 105 -17.42 -6.97 -0.35
CA ARG A 105 -18.83 -7.21 -0.67
C ARG A 105 -19.58 -5.92 -1.04
N PHE A 106 -19.46 -4.88 -0.21
CA PHE A 106 -20.24 -3.65 -0.36
C PHE A 106 -19.53 -2.56 -1.19
N LYS A 107 -18.26 -2.80 -1.58
CA LYS A 107 -17.37 -1.85 -2.26
C LYS A 107 -17.20 -0.54 -1.48
N ILE A 108 -17.11 -0.66 -0.16
CA ILE A 108 -16.92 0.44 0.78
C ILE A 108 -15.52 0.32 1.38
N PRO A 109 -14.75 1.42 1.53
CA PRO A 109 -13.45 1.37 2.17
C PRO A 109 -13.51 0.77 3.58
N VAL A 110 -12.50 -0.03 3.93
CA VAL A 110 -12.37 -0.65 5.27
C VAL A 110 -12.41 0.41 6.37
N THR A 111 -11.77 1.56 6.15
CA THR A 111 -11.74 2.68 7.11
C THR A 111 -13.11 3.27 7.39
N THR A 112 -14.00 3.27 6.40
CA THR A 112 -15.38 3.72 6.57
C THR A 112 -16.19 2.71 7.39
N ILE A 113 -16.03 1.42 7.08
CA ILE A 113 -16.70 0.34 7.81
C ILE A 113 -16.25 0.30 9.28
N SER A 114 -14.94 0.43 9.53
CA SER A 114 -14.39 0.49 10.88
C SER A 114 -14.81 1.73 11.67
N SER A 115 -15.26 2.79 11.01
CA SER A 115 -15.82 3.97 11.69
C SER A 115 -17.30 3.78 12.06
N TRP A 116 -17.98 2.78 11.50
CA TRP A 116 -19.41 2.53 11.72
C TRP A 116 -19.70 1.49 12.77
N TYR A 117 -18.79 0.52 12.93
CA TYR A 117 -18.87 -0.63 13.82
C TYR A 117 -18.09 -0.37 15.10
#